data_AF-A0A252A167-F1
#
_entry.id   AF-A0A252A167-F1
#
_cell.length_a   1.000
_cell.length_b   1.000
_cell.length_c   1.000
_cell.angle_alpha   90.00
_cell.angle_beta   90.00
_cell.angle_gamma   90.00
#
_symmetry.space_group_name_H-M   'P 1'
#
loop_
_entity.id
_entity.type
_entity.pdbx_description
1 polymer ?
#
loop_
_entity_poly.entity_id
_entity_poly.type
_entity_poly.pdbx_seq_one_letter_code
_entity_poly.pdbx_strand_id
1 'polypeptide(L)'
;MEPALFSSLLPDAPAPPAAPARRRVSVLLPMPFAGPFDYAAPPNMPLNPGDVVVVPLGRRRETGVVWEPNPNLPADFAPPPHPPA
;
A
#
# COMPACT_ATOMS: atom_id res chain seq x y z
N MET A 1 23.62 -48.07 6.14
CA MET A 1 24.00 -46.68 6.42
C MET A 1 22.86 -45.81 5.92
N GLU A 2 21.82 -45.65 6.74
CA GLU A 2 20.64 -44.82 6.46
C GLU A 2 20.76 -43.55 7.32
N PRO A 3 20.90 -42.34 6.74
CA PRO A 3 20.83 -41.10 7.49
C PRO A 3 19.36 -40.66 7.58
N ALA A 4 18.56 -41.40 8.33
CA ALA A 4 17.23 -40.94 8.73
C ALA A 4 17.33 -40.51 10.20
N LEU A 5 17.01 -39.24 10.47
CA LEU A 5 16.54 -38.67 11.75
C LEU A 5 17.17 -37.29 12.02
N PHE A 6 16.72 -36.25 11.33
CA PHE A 6 16.85 -34.90 11.88
C PHE A 6 15.70 -33.94 11.58
N SER A 7 14.78 -34.23 10.64
CA SER A 7 13.78 -33.24 10.21
C SER A 7 12.42 -33.25 10.92
N SER A 8 12.17 -34.07 11.95
CA SER A 8 10.80 -34.19 12.52
C SER A 8 10.63 -33.85 14.01
N LEU A 9 11.55 -33.10 14.63
CA LEU A 9 11.40 -32.68 16.04
C LEU A 9 11.22 -31.17 16.24
N LEU A 10 10.87 -30.42 15.20
CA LEU A 10 10.28 -29.10 15.45
C LEU A 10 8.82 -29.32 15.86
N PRO A 11 8.39 -28.92 17.06
CA PRO A 11 6.97 -28.90 17.39
C PRO A 11 6.22 -28.06 16.33
N ASP A 12 4.93 -28.34 16.12
CA ASP A 12 4.03 -27.45 15.39
C ASP A 12 4.01 -26.12 16.14
N ALA A 13 4.97 -25.26 15.82
CA ALA A 13 5.09 -23.95 16.44
C ALA A 13 3.84 -23.21 15.99
N PRO A 14 3.04 -22.66 16.92
CA PRO A 14 1.88 -21.88 16.53
C PRO A 14 2.35 -20.83 15.53
N ALA A 15 1.68 -20.77 14.38
CA ALA A 15 2.00 -19.78 13.37
C ALA A 15 2.15 -18.42 14.06
N PRO A 16 3.25 -17.68 13.83
CA PRO A 16 3.45 -16.39 14.49
C PRO A 16 2.16 -15.58 14.31
N PRO A 17 1.68 -14.89 15.36
CA PRO A 17 0.44 -14.12 15.27
C PRO A 17 0.54 -13.26 14.01
N ALA A 18 -0.45 -13.42 13.12
CA ALA A 18 -0.46 -12.74 11.83
C ALA A 18 -0.14 -11.27 12.08
N ALA A 19 1.03 -10.81 11.59
CA ALA A 19 1.46 -9.44 11.80
C ALA A 19 0.31 -8.51 11.37
N PRO A 20 0.00 -7.45 12.13
CA PRO A 20 -1.14 -6.61 11.82
C PRO A 20 -1.03 -6.17 10.36
N ALA A 21 -2.08 -6.44 9.58
CA ALA A 21 -2.10 -6.12 8.16
C ALA A 21 -1.76 -4.63 8.01
N ARG A 22 -0.59 -4.32 7.44
CA ARG A 22 -0.19 -2.92 7.25
C ARG A 22 -1.20 -2.27 6.34
N ARG A 23 -1.86 -1.22 6.84
CA ARG A 23 -2.79 -0.42 6.06
C ARG A 23 -2.10 0.07 4.80
N ARG A 24 -2.69 -0.19 3.64
CA ARG A 24 -2.24 0.39 2.37
C ARG A 24 -2.83 1.77 2.21
N VAL A 25 -2.02 2.70 1.71
CA VAL A 25 -2.41 4.09 1.48
C VAL A 25 -1.95 4.48 0.09
N SER A 26 -2.89 4.93 -0.73
CA SER A 26 -2.60 5.44 -2.07
C SER A 26 -2.08 6.88 -1.96
N VAL A 27 -0.97 7.19 -2.63
CA VAL A 27 -0.32 8.50 -2.59
C VAL A 27 -0.11 9.00 -4.02
N LEU A 28 -0.67 10.17 -4.32
CA LEU A 28 -0.46 10.87 -5.58
C LEU A 28 0.84 11.68 -5.53
N LEU A 29 1.67 11.54 -6.55
CA LEU A 29 2.96 12.23 -6.68
C LEU A 29 2.87 13.33 -7.74
N PRO A 30 3.66 14.42 -7.63
CA PRO A 30 3.62 15.58 -8.54
C PRO A 30 4.33 15.33 -9.90
N MET A 31 4.44 14.06 -10.30
CA MET A 31 5.09 13.61 -11.53
C MET A 31 4.02 13.08 -12.49
N PRO A 32 4.27 13.01 -13.82
CA PRO A 32 3.27 12.63 -14.83
C PRO A 32 3.03 11.11 -14.86
N PHE A 33 2.67 10.55 -13.71
CA PHE A 33 2.22 9.17 -13.59
C PHE A 33 0.72 9.08 -13.89
N ALA A 34 0.27 7.90 -14.32
CA ALA A 34 -1.14 7.67 -14.64
C ALA A 34 -2.08 7.74 -13.42
N GLY A 35 -1.54 7.63 -12.21
CA GLY A 35 -2.33 7.64 -10.98
C GLY A 35 -1.47 7.54 -9.71
N PRO A 36 -2.11 7.42 -8.53
CA PRO A 36 -1.43 7.28 -7.26
C PRO A 36 -0.75 5.91 -7.10
N PHE A 37 0.25 5.84 -6.21
CA PHE A 37 1.00 4.63 -5.87
C PHE A 37 0.59 4.14 -4.48
N ASP A 38 0.54 2.83 -4.29
CA ASP A 38 0.22 2.23 -3.00
C ASP A 38 1.46 2.06 -2.12
N TYR A 39 1.38 2.58 -0.90
CA TYR A 39 2.42 2.46 0.12
C TYR A 39 1.90 1.74 1.35
N ALA A 40 2.79 1.01 2.03
CA ALA A 40 2.49 0.46 3.35
C ALA A 40 2.62 1.56 4.40
N ALA A 41 1.52 1.91 5.05
CA ALA A 41 1.54 2.89 6.14
C ALA A 41 2.27 2.31 7.36
N PRO A 42 3.02 3.13 8.09
CA PRO A 42 3.53 2.76 9.40
C PRO A 42 2.37 2.35 10.33
N PRO A 43 2.58 1.35 11.21
CA PRO A 43 1.60 1.04 12.23
C PRO A 43 1.34 2.29 13.09
N ASN A 44 0.08 2.52 13.44
CA ASN A 44 -0.35 3.62 14.30
C ASN A 44 -0.12 5.05 13.74
N MET A 45 0.11 5.20 12.43
CA MET A 45 0.12 6.51 11.78
C MET A 45 -1.27 6.82 11.17
N PRO A 46 -2.05 7.73 11.76
CA PRO A 46 -3.28 8.19 11.13
C PRO A 46 -2.90 8.98 9.86
N LEU A 47 -3.46 8.57 8.72
CA LEU A 47 -3.34 9.27 7.44
C LEU A 47 -4.74 9.37 6.84
N ASN A 48 -5.10 10.56 6.38
CA ASN A 48 -6.36 10.90 5.76
C ASN A 48 -6.13 11.37 4.33
N PRO A 49 -7.12 11.23 3.42
CA PRO A 49 -7.06 11.89 2.11
C PRO A 49 -6.75 13.38 2.25
N GLY A 50 -5.82 13.88 1.43
CA GLY A 50 -5.33 15.26 1.47
C GLY A 50 -4.08 15.47 2.34
N ASP A 51 -3.68 14.51 3.18
CA ASP A 51 -2.46 14.65 3.98
C ASP A 51 -1.21 14.68 3.09
N VAL A 52 -0.33 15.65 3.33
CA VAL A 52 0.97 15.75 2.64
C VAL A 52 1.97 14.81 3.31
N VAL A 53 2.60 13.96 2.52
CA VAL A 53 3.52 12.91 2.98
C VAL A 53 4.81 12.91 2.18
N VAL A 54 5.87 12.35 2.76
CA VAL A 54 7.15 12.12 2.06
C VAL A 54 7.39 10.62 1.93
N VAL A 55 7.31 10.11 0.71
CA VAL A 55 7.37 8.68 0.41
C VAL A 55 8.66 8.30 -0.34
N PRO A 56 9.10 7.04 -0.26
CA PRO A 56 10.21 6.56 -1.07
C PRO A 56 9.78 6.42 -2.54
N LEU A 57 10.67 6.84 -3.45
CA LEU A 57 10.54 6.61 -4.89
C LEU A 57 11.91 6.20 -5.43
N GLY A 58 12.11 4.89 -5.62
CA GLY A 58 13.42 4.33 -5.96
C GLY A 58 14.47 4.70 -4.90
N ARG A 59 15.50 5.44 -5.30
CA ARG A 59 16.61 5.87 -4.44
C ARG A 59 16.42 7.24 -3.78
N ARG A 60 15.30 7.93 -4.03
CA ARG A 60 15.01 9.27 -3.51
C ARG A 60 13.74 9.27 -2.67
N ARG A 61 13.50 10.40 -2.00
CA ARG A 61 12.24 10.70 -1.31
C ARG A 61 11.49 11.76 -2.10
N GLU A 62 10.18 11.61 -2.21
CA GLU A 62 9.30 12.50 -2.98
C GLU A 62 8.16 12.99 -2.09
N THR A 63 7.77 14.24 -2.24
CA THR A 63 6.57 14.79 -1.60
C THR A 63 5.35 14.36 -2.38
N GLY A 64 4.32 13.87 -1.70
CA GLY A 64 3.07 13.47 -2.31
C GLY A 64 1.89 13.77 -1.39
N VAL A 65 0.69 13.44 -1.86
CA VAL A 65 -0.56 13.65 -1.13
C VAL A 65 -1.29 12.32 -1.03
N VAL A 66 -1.77 11.99 0.16
CA VAL A 66 -2.63 10.81 0.38
C VAL A 66 -3.91 10.99 -0.42
N TRP A 67 -4.23 10.03 -1.28
CA TRP A 67 -5.29 10.10 -2.27
C TRP A 67 -6.41 9.11 -1.97
N GLU A 68 -7.65 9.48 -2.31
CA GLU A 68 -8.81 8.59 -2.23
C GLU A 68 -8.99 7.87 -3.57
N PRO A 69 -8.91 6.53 -3.62
CA PRO A 69 -8.97 5.79 -4.89
C PRO A 69 -10.36 5.76 -5.53
N ASN A 70 -11.41 6.02 -4.75
CA ASN A 70 -12.79 6.10 -5.24
C ASN A 70 -13.45 7.36 -4.69
N PRO A 71 -13.12 8.54 -5.24
CA PRO A 71 -13.65 9.80 -4.73
C PRO A 71 -15.15 9.86 -5.06
N ASN A 72 -16.00 10.07 -4.05
CA ASN A 72 -17.41 10.35 -4.25
C ASN A 72 -17.60 11.81 -4.71
N LEU A 73 -17.29 12.07 -5.98
CA LEU A 73 -17.42 13.39 -6.58
C LEU A 73 -18.87 13.67 -6.97
N PRO A 74 -19.37 14.91 -6.80
CA PRO A 74 -20.61 15.32 -7.45
C PRO A 74 -20.51 15.11 -8.95
N ALA A 75 -21.64 14.81 -9.60
CA ALA A 75 -21.69 14.51 -11.03
C ALA A 75 -21.04 15.59 -11.90
N ASP A 76 -21.15 16.86 -11.50
CA ASP A 76 -20.57 18.01 -12.20
C ASP A 76 -19.02 18.02 -12.19
N PHE A 77 -18.38 17.26 -11.30
CA PHE A 77 -16.92 17.13 -11.18
C PHE A 77 -16.41 15.75 -11.60
N ALA A 78 -17.30 14.82 -11.98
CA ALA A 78 -16.88 13.52 -12.47
C ALA A 78 -16.18 13.69 -13.82
N PRO A 79 -15.03 13.00 -14.05
CA PRO A 79 -14.42 12.98 -15.37
C PRO A 79 -15.45 12.51 -16.41
N PRO A 80 -15.50 13.12 -17.62
CA PRO A 80 -16.36 12.65 -18.68
C PRO A 80 -16.03 11.18 -18.96
N PRO A 81 -17.05 10.32 -19.22
CA PRO A 81 -16.82 8.92 -19.51
C PRO A 81 -15.84 8.80 -20.68
N HIS A 82 -14.74 8.07 -20.49
CA HIS A 82 -13.81 7.80 -21.58
C HIS A 82 -14.56 7.00 -22.65
N PRO A 83 -14.60 7.45 -23.92
CA PRO A 83 -15.15 6.65 -24.99
C PRO A 83 -14.36 5.33 -25.09
N PRO A 84 -15.00 4.21 -25.49
CA PRO A 84 -14.28 2.97 -25.73
C PRO A 84 -13.21 3.20 -26.80
N ALA A 85 -12.05 2.56 -26.61
CA ALA A 85 -10.91 2.60 -27.54
C ALA A 85 -11.25 2.02 -28.92
#